data_AF-A0A1S1XZ00-F1
#
_entry.id   AF-A0A1S1XZ00-F1
#
_cell.length_a   1.000
_cell.length_b   1.000
_cell.length_c   1.000
_cell.angle_alpha   90.00
_cell.angle_beta   90.00
_cell.angle_gamma   90.00
#
_symmetry.space_group_name_H-M   'P 1'
#
loop_
_entity.id
_entity.type
_entity.pdbx_description
1 polymer ?
#
loop_
_entity_poly.entity_id
_entity_poly.type
_entity_poly.pdbx_seq_one_letter_code
_entity_poly.pdbx_strand_id
1 'polypeptide(L)'
;MRNPWLKPALVLGLGLNLSAAVAAEQHAGDIQPWLANGQIELNAGLFEADFGDLSGGAYRTDDPGYDADTALGAFGAGNWLWFQAIGSLKYWDGFSWNASVPNGEHVELEDALGNTTSISASGASNPAGVIGEFDSAGDLHEHLDMTIRTADNSLGGSVGAYWITLQLFESAANSQSALAVSSTFDVIFNRGLQIAAYENAVAAVNPAPVPLPAAVWLFGSALMGGLWSVRRRSALDA
;
A
#
# COMPACT_ATOMS: atom_id res chain seq x y z
N MET A 1 46.31 -67.98 12.59
CA MET A 1 46.89 -66.79 13.25
C MET A 1 46.21 -65.54 12.68
N ARG A 2 45.87 -64.60 13.55
CA ARG A 2 45.05 -63.40 13.32
C ARG A 2 45.82 -62.32 12.54
N ASN A 3 45.21 -61.66 11.55
CA ASN A 3 44.71 -60.28 11.69
C ASN A 3 44.03 -59.74 10.39
N PRO A 4 42.96 -58.93 10.52
CA PRO A 4 42.20 -58.37 9.41
C PRO A 4 42.63 -56.93 9.10
N TRP A 5 42.52 -56.47 7.84
CA TRP A 5 42.71 -55.05 7.50
C TRP A 5 41.62 -54.53 6.56
N LEU A 6 40.88 -53.56 7.13
CA LEU A 6 40.06 -52.48 6.59
C LEU A 6 39.11 -52.70 5.39
N LYS A 7 37.81 -52.57 5.69
CA LYS A 7 36.76 -52.17 4.75
C LYS A 7 36.82 -50.65 4.53
N PRO A 8 36.55 -50.12 3.33
CA PRO A 8 36.25 -48.69 3.16
C PRO A 8 34.81 -48.43 3.60
N ALA A 9 34.63 -47.52 4.56
CA ALA A 9 33.33 -46.97 4.90
C ALA A 9 32.98 -45.89 3.87
N LEU A 10 31.91 -46.12 3.10
CA LEU A 10 31.29 -45.11 2.25
C LEU A 10 30.51 -44.15 3.16
N VAL A 11 31.00 -42.92 3.32
CA VAL A 11 30.28 -41.85 4.01
C VAL A 11 29.40 -41.15 2.98
N LEU A 12 28.10 -41.43 3.00
CA LEU A 12 27.10 -40.58 2.34
C LEU A 12 26.90 -39.34 3.22
N GLY A 13 27.48 -38.22 2.82
CA GLY A 13 27.12 -36.91 3.35
C GLY A 13 25.84 -36.43 2.70
N LEU A 14 24.69 -36.61 3.35
CA LEU A 14 23.49 -35.83 3.05
C LEU A 14 23.69 -34.42 3.60
N GLY A 15 24.11 -33.50 2.74
CA GLY A 15 24.04 -32.07 3.02
C GLY A 15 22.58 -31.63 2.95
N LEU A 16 21.96 -31.41 4.11
CA LEU A 16 20.71 -30.67 4.20
C LEU A 16 21.03 -29.19 3.97
N ASN A 17 20.74 -28.68 2.77
CA ASN A 17 20.67 -27.24 2.53
C ASN A 17 19.36 -26.74 3.14
N LEU A 18 19.39 -26.38 4.43
CA LEU A 18 18.34 -25.60 5.07
C LEU A 18 18.62 -24.11 4.78
N SER A 19 18.29 -23.66 3.58
CA SER A 19 18.04 -22.24 3.34
C SER A 19 16.62 -21.95 3.80
N ALA A 20 16.47 -21.50 5.05
CA ALA A 20 15.24 -20.85 5.47
C ALA A 20 15.14 -19.54 4.68
N ALA A 21 14.11 -19.42 3.84
CA ALA A 21 13.73 -18.11 3.30
C ALA A 21 13.41 -17.22 4.52
N VAL A 22 14.16 -16.14 4.67
CA VAL A 22 13.84 -15.11 5.66
C VAL A 22 12.71 -14.31 5.03
N ALA A 23 11.54 -14.28 5.68
CA ALA A 23 10.44 -13.42 5.24
C ALA A 23 10.94 -11.97 5.20
N ALA A 24 10.56 -11.22 4.17
CA ALA A 24 10.92 -9.81 4.06
C ALA A 24 10.32 -9.01 5.22
N GLU A 25 11.04 -7.96 5.62
CA GLU A 25 10.57 -7.01 6.63
C GLU A 25 9.43 -6.19 6.05
N GLN A 26 8.26 -6.28 6.68
CA GLN A 26 7.03 -5.63 6.24
C GLN A 26 7.02 -4.14 6.60
N HIS A 27 6.67 -3.27 5.65
CA HIS A 27 6.57 -1.83 5.89
C HIS A 27 5.24 -1.44 6.54
N ALA A 28 5.32 -0.61 7.59
CA ALA A 28 4.15 -0.10 8.27
C ALA A 28 3.45 0.95 7.41
N GLY A 29 2.16 0.73 7.11
CA GLY A 29 1.35 1.61 6.26
C GLY A 29 1.02 0.99 4.91
N ASP A 30 1.81 0.02 4.45
CA ASP A 30 1.60 -0.66 3.17
C ASP A 30 0.37 -1.58 3.21
N ILE A 31 -0.19 -1.78 2.02
CA ILE A 31 -1.15 -2.84 1.76
C ILE A 31 -0.36 -4.14 1.77
N GLN A 32 -0.68 -5.03 2.70
CA GLN A 32 0.03 -6.29 2.86
C GLN A 32 -0.86 -7.46 2.41
N PRO A 33 -0.78 -7.87 1.14
CA PRO A 33 -1.53 -9.01 0.64
C PRO A 33 -0.82 -10.33 0.95
N TRP A 34 -1.59 -11.39 1.22
CA TRP A 34 -1.08 -12.76 1.27
C TRP A 34 -2.09 -13.75 0.70
N LEU A 35 -1.61 -14.91 0.25
CA LEU A 35 -2.45 -15.96 -0.30
C LEU A 35 -2.91 -16.92 0.81
N ALA A 36 -4.22 -17.00 1.06
CA ALA A 36 -4.80 -17.96 1.99
C ALA A 36 -6.07 -18.58 1.42
N ASN A 37 -6.17 -19.91 1.50
CA ASN A 37 -7.36 -20.67 1.05
C ASN A 37 -7.77 -20.38 -0.42
N GLY A 38 -6.80 -20.06 -1.28
CA GLY A 38 -7.05 -19.72 -2.69
C GLY A 38 -7.65 -18.33 -2.91
N GLN A 39 -7.59 -17.45 -1.91
CA GLN A 39 -7.99 -16.05 -1.99
C GLN A 39 -6.84 -15.15 -1.54
N ILE A 40 -6.91 -13.87 -1.91
CA ILE A 40 -5.98 -12.85 -1.41
C ILE A 40 -6.60 -12.21 -0.18
N GLU A 41 -5.92 -12.31 0.95
CA GLU A 41 -6.28 -11.63 2.18
C GLU A 41 -5.42 -10.37 2.33
N LEU A 42 -5.93 -9.39 3.09
CA LEU A 42 -5.27 -8.10 3.31
C LEU A 42 -5.19 -7.79 4.81
N ASN A 43 -4.21 -6.99 5.20
CA ASN A 43 -4.02 -6.52 6.58
C ASN A 43 -5.11 -5.54 7.06
N ALA A 44 -5.84 -4.91 6.13
CA ALA A 44 -6.99 -4.06 6.42
C ALA A 44 -7.98 -4.00 5.23
N GLY A 45 -9.18 -3.47 5.48
CA GLY A 45 -10.18 -3.17 4.43
C GLY A 45 -10.22 -1.70 4.01
N LEU A 46 -9.47 -0.83 4.69
CA LEU A 46 -9.36 0.59 4.42
C LEU A 46 -7.91 1.02 4.63
N PHE A 47 -7.39 1.78 3.68
CA PHE A 47 -6.05 2.36 3.71
C PHE A 47 -6.13 3.87 3.50
N GLU A 48 -5.17 4.57 4.06
CA GLU A 48 -5.06 6.02 4.00
C GLU A 48 -3.84 6.42 3.16
N ALA A 49 -3.99 7.48 2.40
CA ALA A 49 -2.96 8.04 1.53
C ALA A 49 -3.01 9.57 1.60
N ASP A 50 -1.96 10.27 1.16
CA ASP A 50 -1.93 11.74 1.15
C ASP A 50 -1.31 12.25 -0.15
N PHE A 51 -2.12 12.89 -1.01
CA PHE A 51 -1.63 13.52 -2.24
C PHE A 51 -0.68 14.70 -2.00
N GLY A 52 -0.47 15.11 -0.74
CA GLY A 52 0.44 16.16 -0.32
C GLY A 52 1.69 15.66 0.39
N ASP A 53 2.05 14.39 0.27
CA ASP A 53 3.27 13.84 0.86
C ASP A 53 4.55 14.50 0.29
N LEU A 54 5.66 14.35 1.01
CA LEU A 54 6.91 15.02 0.66
C LEU A 54 7.59 14.42 -0.58
N SER A 55 7.35 13.14 -0.89
CA SER A 55 7.95 12.42 -2.03
C SER A 55 7.25 12.74 -3.36
N GLY A 56 5.92 12.77 -3.38
CA GLY A 56 5.08 12.99 -4.56
C GLY A 56 4.75 14.45 -4.85
N GLY A 57 4.87 15.33 -3.86
CA GLY A 57 4.55 16.75 -3.99
C GLY A 57 3.07 17.03 -3.69
N ALA A 58 2.50 18.12 -4.22
CA ALA A 58 1.21 18.62 -3.73
C ALA A 58 -0.05 17.90 -4.27
N TYR A 59 0.10 17.01 -5.25
CA TYR A 59 -1.01 16.35 -5.96
C TYR A 59 -0.72 14.88 -6.34
N ARG A 60 0.27 14.27 -5.69
CA ARG A 60 0.73 12.91 -6.00
C ARG A 60 1.20 12.22 -4.73
N THR A 61 1.16 10.89 -4.76
CA THR A 61 1.67 10.03 -3.70
C THR A 61 2.05 8.69 -4.33
N ASP A 62 3.02 8.00 -3.74
CA ASP A 62 3.37 6.62 -4.04
C ASP A 62 2.99 5.67 -2.88
N ASP A 63 2.24 6.20 -1.90
CA ASP A 63 1.79 5.49 -0.70
C ASP A 63 0.26 5.32 -0.67
N PRO A 64 -0.26 4.21 -0.12
CA PRO A 64 0.49 3.07 0.42
C PRO A 64 1.17 2.24 -0.67
N GLY A 65 2.30 1.62 -0.31
CA GLY A 65 2.92 0.58 -1.12
C GLY A 65 2.16 -0.75 -1.03
N TYR A 66 2.62 -1.73 -1.81
CA TYR A 66 2.18 -3.12 -1.76
C TYR A 66 3.36 -4.00 -1.33
N ASP A 67 3.26 -4.63 -0.18
CA ASP A 67 4.34 -5.43 0.43
C ASP A 67 3.79 -6.81 0.82
N ALA A 68 4.10 -7.85 0.04
CA ALA A 68 3.48 -9.16 0.18
C ALA A 68 3.94 -9.90 1.45
N ASP A 69 2.99 -10.35 2.28
CA ASP A 69 3.31 -11.10 3.51
C ASP A 69 3.48 -12.59 3.22
N THR A 70 4.70 -12.96 2.79
CA THR A 70 5.06 -14.36 2.52
C THR A 70 5.08 -15.25 3.77
N ALA A 71 5.13 -14.68 4.97
CA ALA A 71 5.06 -15.45 6.21
C ALA A 71 3.64 -15.97 6.48
N LEU A 72 2.61 -15.22 6.06
CA LEU A 72 1.21 -15.63 6.12
C LEU A 72 0.78 -16.46 4.90
N GLY A 73 1.35 -16.21 3.73
CA GLY A 73 1.12 -17.01 2.54
C GLY A 73 1.74 -16.43 1.28
N ALA A 74 2.75 -17.12 0.74
CA ALA A 74 3.42 -16.74 -0.50
C ALA A 74 2.53 -16.91 -1.73
N PHE A 75 2.73 -16.03 -2.71
CA PHE A 75 2.11 -16.11 -4.03
C PHE A 75 2.88 -17.06 -4.96
N GLY A 76 2.33 -17.31 -6.14
CA GLY A 76 3.02 -18.08 -7.16
C GLY A 76 4.22 -17.31 -7.74
N ALA A 77 5.40 -17.90 -7.72
CA ALA A 77 6.59 -17.29 -8.30
C ALA A 77 6.40 -16.95 -9.79
N GLY A 78 6.75 -15.73 -10.19
CA GLY A 78 6.56 -15.20 -11.54
C GLY A 78 5.11 -14.90 -11.92
N ASN A 79 4.16 -15.04 -10.99
CA ASN A 79 2.81 -14.52 -11.19
C ASN A 79 2.81 -13.00 -11.04
N TRP A 80 1.79 -12.35 -11.58
CA TRP A 80 1.60 -10.92 -11.45
C TRP A 80 0.49 -10.60 -10.47
N LEU A 81 0.75 -9.60 -9.63
CA LEU A 81 -0.28 -8.95 -8.82
C LEU A 81 -0.89 -7.81 -9.62
N TRP A 82 -2.21 -7.73 -9.60
CA TRP A 82 -2.99 -6.68 -10.25
C TRP A 82 -3.90 -5.99 -9.25
N PHE A 83 -4.19 -4.72 -9.52
CA PHE A 83 -5.37 -4.06 -8.97
C PHE A 83 -6.48 -3.97 -10.02
N GLN A 84 -7.71 -3.89 -9.55
CA GLN A 84 -8.91 -3.62 -10.31
C GLN A 84 -9.71 -2.52 -9.59
N ALA A 85 -9.85 -1.35 -10.21
CA ALA A 85 -10.70 -0.28 -9.74
C ALA A 85 -12.18 -0.64 -9.89
N ILE A 86 -12.94 -0.39 -8.83
CA ILE A 86 -14.36 -0.71 -8.70
C ILE A 86 -15.17 0.56 -8.43
N GLY A 87 -16.24 0.76 -9.19
CA GLY A 87 -17.17 1.87 -8.98
C GLY A 87 -16.60 3.22 -9.43
N SER A 88 -16.96 4.27 -8.71
CA SER A 88 -16.70 5.67 -9.04
C SER A 88 -15.99 6.38 -7.89
N LEU A 89 -15.23 7.41 -8.22
CA LEU A 89 -14.59 8.31 -7.26
C LEU A 89 -15.65 9.02 -6.41
N LYS A 90 -15.44 9.03 -5.09
CA LYS A 90 -16.23 9.81 -4.15
C LYS A 90 -15.40 10.93 -3.54
N TYR A 91 -16.07 11.98 -3.10
CA TYR A 91 -15.45 13.16 -2.52
C TYR A 91 -16.09 13.52 -1.17
N TRP A 92 -15.24 13.83 -0.19
CA TRP A 92 -15.63 14.37 1.10
C TRP A 92 -15.64 15.89 1.07
N ASP A 93 -16.81 16.48 1.28
CA ASP A 93 -17.00 17.95 1.28
C ASP A 93 -16.80 18.61 2.65
N GLY A 94 -16.42 17.85 3.67
CA GLY A 94 -16.36 18.29 5.07
C GLY A 94 -17.50 17.76 5.94
N PHE A 95 -18.56 17.22 5.33
CA PHE A 95 -19.77 16.75 6.03
C PHE A 95 -20.22 15.35 5.60
N SER A 96 -20.10 15.02 4.32
CA SER A 96 -20.56 13.74 3.78
C SER A 96 -19.76 13.28 2.57
N TRP A 97 -19.77 11.96 2.33
CA TRP A 97 -19.24 11.36 1.11
C TRP A 97 -20.25 11.53 -0.04
N ASN A 98 -19.83 12.23 -1.08
CA ASN A 98 -20.64 12.53 -2.25
C ASN A 98 -20.12 11.77 -3.48
N ALA A 99 -21.04 11.38 -4.38
CA ALA A 99 -20.71 10.78 -5.68
C ALA A 99 -20.29 11.82 -6.74
N SER A 100 -20.48 13.12 -6.46
CA SER A 100 -20.02 14.21 -7.31
C SER A 100 -18.72 14.80 -6.77
N VAL A 101 -17.80 15.08 -7.69
CA VAL A 101 -16.54 15.80 -7.42
C VAL A 101 -16.68 17.28 -7.85
N PRO A 102 -16.12 18.26 -7.11
CA PRO A 102 -16.44 19.68 -7.32
C PRO A 102 -16.09 20.25 -8.70
N ASN A 103 -14.97 19.84 -9.28
CA ASN A 103 -14.42 20.38 -10.53
C ASN A 103 -14.14 19.28 -11.57
N GLY A 104 -14.87 18.16 -11.50
CA GLY A 104 -14.68 17.03 -12.41
C GLY A 104 -13.33 16.32 -12.21
N GLU A 105 -12.80 16.33 -11.00
CA GLU A 105 -11.53 15.69 -10.69
C GLU A 105 -11.56 14.16 -10.88
N HIS A 106 -10.39 13.59 -11.14
CA HIS A 106 -10.19 12.15 -11.21
C HIS A 106 -8.84 11.75 -10.60
N VAL A 107 -8.81 10.55 -10.03
CA VAL A 107 -7.58 9.92 -9.53
C VAL A 107 -7.00 9.05 -10.63
N GLU A 108 -5.69 9.15 -10.84
CA GLU A 108 -4.94 8.27 -11.74
C GLU A 108 -4.00 7.37 -10.97
N LEU A 109 -3.98 6.10 -11.32
CA LEU A 109 -3.00 5.10 -10.89
C LEU A 109 -2.19 4.71 -12.13
N GLU A 110 -0.89 4.95 -12.13
CA GLU A 110 0.03 4.41 -13.15
C GLU A 110 0.53 3.03 -12.71
N ASP A 111 0.38 2.04 -13.59
CA ASP A 111 0.76 0.66 -13.32
C ASP A 111 2.24 0.38 -13.66
N ALA A 112 2.77 -0.78 -13.26
CA ALA A 112 4.16 -1.16 -13.51
C ALA A 112 4.55 -1.28 -14.99
N LEU A 113 3.57 -1.25 -15.90
CA LEU A 113 3.77 -1.28 -17.35
C LEU A 113 3.61 0.12 -17.99
N GLY A 114 3.36 1.16 -17.20
CA GLY A 114 3.14 2.53 -17.65
C GLY A 114 1.74 2.79 -18.22
N ASN A 115 0.76 1.91 -17.95
CA ASN A 115 -0.64 2.17 -18.27
C ASN A 115 -1.30 2.94 -17.15
N THR A 116 -2.21 3.85 -17.51
CA THR A 116 -2.96 4.63 -16.52
C THR A 116 -4.37 4.10 -16.35
N THR A 117 -4.75 3.82 -15.10
CA THR A 117 -6.15 3.69 -14.69
C THR A 117 -6.65 5.06 -14.24
N SER A 118 -7.76 5.54 -14.79
CA SER A 118 -8.38 6.81 -14.38
C SER A 118 -9.74 6.57 -13.73
N ILE A 119 -9.94 7.08 -12.52
CA ILE A 119 -11.12 6.87 -11.67
C ILE A 119 -11.78 8.21 -11.42
N SER A 120 -12.97 8.40 -11.99
CA SER A 120 -13.75 9.64 -11.89
C SER A 120 -15.11 9.40 -11.24
N ALA A 121 -15.89 10.46 -11.02
CA ALA A 121 -17.28 10.35 -10.60
C ALA A 121 -18.16 9.53 -11.58
N SER A 122 -17.74 9.40 -12.84
CA SER A 122 -18.44 8.59 -13.85
C SER A 122 -18.06 7.10 -13.83
N GLY A 123 -17.04 6.72 -13.05
CA GLY A 123 -16.49 5.38 -13.00
C GLY A 123 -15.01 5.32 -13.39
N ALA A 124 -14.48 4.11 -13.46
CA ALA A 124 -13.11 3.84 -13.87
C ALA A 124 -12.98 3.55 -15.38
N SER A 125 -11.96 4.11 -16.00
CA SER A 125 -11.51 3.79 -17.36
C SER A 125 -10.16 3.08 -17.31
N ASN A 126 -9.97 2.07 -18.16
CA ASN A 126 -8.84 1.13 -18.08
C ASN A 126 -8.67 0.59 -16.64
N PRO A 127 -9.68 -0.12 -16.10
CA PRO A 127 -9.83 -0.22 -14.66
C PRO A 127 -8.91 -1.27 -14.00
N ALA A 128 -8.05 -1.96 -14.76
CA ALA A 128 -7.11 -2.94 -14.22
C ALA A 128 -5.68 -2.54 -14.57
N GLY A 129 -4.77 -2.66 -13.61
CA GLY A 129 -3.35 -2.37 -13.79
C GLY A 129 -2.46 -3.36 -13.02
N VAL A 130 -1.25 -3.59 -13.55
CA VAL A 130 -0.25 -4.46 -12.92
C VAL A 130 0.46 -3.72 -11.78
N ILE A 131 0.47 -4.30 -10.59
CA ILE A 131 1.28 -3.81 -9.47
C ILE A 131 2.73 -4.25 -9.65
N GLY A 132 2.94 -5.53 -9.96
CA GLY A 132 4.28 -6.07 -10.22
C GLY A 132 4.28 -7.58 -10.39
N GLU A 133 5.48 -8.14 -10.51
CA GLU A 133 5.74 -9.57 -10.65
C GLU A 133 6.32 -10.13 -9.34
N PHE A 134 5.73 -11.21 -8.84
CA PHE A 134 6.23 -11.91 -7.66
C PHE A 134 7.57 -12.60 -7.95
N ASP A 135 8.51 -12.46 -7.03
CA ASP A 135 9.84 -13.05 -7.15
C ASP A 135 9.83 -14.58 -7.00
N SER A 136 11.02 -15.19 -6.94
CA SER A 136 11.15 -16.64 -6.78
C SER A 136 10.62 -17.20 -5.45
N ALA A 137 10.46 -16.35 -4.43
CA ALA A 137 9.89 -16.68 -3.14
C ALA A 137 8.38 -16.38 -3.06
N GLY A 138 7.78 -15.81 -4.11
CA GLY A 138 6.39 -15.37 -4.10
C GLY A 138 6.19 -14.05 -3.37
N ASP A 139 7.27 -13.25 -3.26
CA ASP A 139 7.32 -11.97 -2.59
C ASP A 139 7.25 -10.80 -3.59
N LEU A 140 6.82 -9.63 -3.12
CA LEU A 140 6.70 -8.40 -3.92
C LEU A 140 6.69 -7.19 -3.00
N HIS A 141 7.50 -6.18 -3.32
CA HIS A 141 7.41 -4.85 -2.72
C HIS A 141 7.45 -3.78 -3.81
N GLU A 142 6.31 -3.15 -4.08
CA GLU A 142 6.14 -2.18 -5.16
C GLU A 142 5.31 -0.97 -4.72
N HIS A 143 5.58 0.17 -5.32
CA HIS A 143 4.82 1.41 -5.12
C HIS A 143 4.28 1.90 -6.46
N LEU A 144 3.01 2.32 -6.48
CA LEU A 144 2.37 2.85 -7.68
C LEU A 144 2.26 4.36 -7.60
N ASP A 145 2.55 5.04 -8.70
CA ASP A 145 2.34 6.49 -8.80
C ASP A 145 0.84 6.78 -8.85
N MET A 146 0.36 7.48 -7.82
CA MET A 146 -1.03 7.92 -7.68
C MET A 146 -1.10 9.44 -7.78
N THR A 147 -2.01 9.96 -8.61
CA THR A 147 -2.15 11.41 -8.80
C THR A 147 -3.60 11.86 -8.81
N ILE A 148 -3.85 13.09 -8.35
CA ILE A 148 -5.15 13.76 -8.52
C ILE A 148 -5.06 14.80 -9.63
N ARG A 149 -6.03 14.76 -10.54
CA ARG A 149 -6.12 15.67 -11.68
C ARG A 149 -7.45 16.38 -11.75
N THR A 150 -7.44 17.55 -12.38
CA THR A 150 -8.63 18.31 -12.76
C THR A 150 -9.24 17.77 -14.05
N ALA A 151 -10.47 18.18 -14.37
CA ALA A 151 -11.18 17.77 -15.57
C ALA A 151 -10.45 18.08 -16.90
N ASP A 152 -9.50 19.01 -16.91
CA ASP A 152 -8.65 19.35 -18.07
C ASP A 152 -7.30 18.58 -18.08
N ASN A 153 -7.16 17.54 -17.24
CA ASN A 153 -5.97 16.71 -17.05
C ASN A 153 -4.74 17.44 -16.47
N SER A 154 -4.90 18.63 -15.89
CA SER A 154 -3.84 19.28 -15.11
C SER A 154 -3.70 18.61 -13.74
N LEU A 155 -2.49 18.61 -13.15
CA LEU A 155 -2.33 18.21 -11.74
C LEU A 155 -3.09 19.21 -10.87
N GLY A 156 -3.98 18.69 -10.04
CA GLY A 156 -4.85 19.55 -9.25
C GLY A 156 -6.01 18.80 -8.63
N GLY A 157 -6.56 19.37 -7.57
CA GLY A 157 -7.77 18.85 -6.93
C GLY A 157 -8.22 19.77 -5.81
N SER A 158 -9.53 19.85 -5.63
CA SER A 158 -10.18 20.56 -4.53
C SER A 158 -9.68 20.07 -3.19
N VAL A 159 -9.59 20.97 -2.20
CA VAL A 159 -9.22 20.60 -0.84
C VAL A 159 -10.34 19.73 -0.23
N GLY A 160 -10.02 18.51 0.16
CA GLY A 160 -10.98 17.53 0.66
C GLY A 160 -10.34 16.16 0.86
N ALA A 161 -11.17 15.11 0.89
CA ALA A 161 -10.71 13.73 0.81
C ALA A 161 -11.35 13.03 -0.38
N TYR A 162 -10.62 12.10 -0.98
CA TYR A 162 -11.04 11.35 -2.16
C TYR A 162 -11.06 9.87 -1.83
N TRP A 163 -12.07 9.14 -2.31
CA TRP A 163 -12.25 7.73 -2.01
C TRP A 163 -12.38 6.91 -3.29
N ILE A 164 -11.50 5.92 -3.44
CA ILE A 164 -11.59 4.86 -4.45
C ILE A 164 -11.75 3.49 -3.78
N THR A 165 -12.39 2.56 -4.49
CA THR A 165 -12.49 1.15 -4.08
C THR A 165 -11.72 0.30 -5.09
N LEU A 166 -10.88 -0.59 -4.58
CA LEU A 166 -10.04 -1.49 -5.37
C LEU A 166 -10.31 -2.96 -4.98
N GLN A 167 -9.86 -3.86 -5.83
CA GLN A 167 -9.76 -5.30 -5.58
C GLN A 167 -8.43 -5.80 -6.15
N LEU A 168 -7.75 -6.70 -5.44
CA LEU A 168 -6.55 -7.35 -5.95
C LEU A 168 -6.90 -8.67 -6.63
N PHE A 169 -6.11 -9.03 -7.64
CA PHE A 169 -6.08 -10.41 -8.14
C PHE A 169 -4.67 -10.82 -8.57
N GLU A 170 -4.38 -12.11 -8.38
CA GLU A 170 -3.16 -12.76 -8.87
C GLU A 170 -3.44 -13.39 -10.22
N SER A 171 -2.46 -13.42 -11.12
CA SER A 171 -2.55 -14.10 -12.42
C SER A 171 -1.21 -14.69 -12.84
N ALA A 172 -1.21 -15.63 -13.79
CA ALA A 172 0.03 -15.97 -14.49
C ALA A 172 0.61 -14.74 -15.21
N ALA A 173 1.93 -14.64 -15.36
CA ALA A 173 2.57 -13.56 -16.11
C ALA A 173 1.91 -13.32 -17.47
N ASN A 174 1.69 -12.06 -17.82
CA ASN A 174 1.05 -11.64 -19.08
C ASN A 174 -0.37 -12.20 -19.29
N SER A 175 -1.09 -12.54 -18.22
CA SER A 175 -2.50 -12.98 -18.26
C SER A 175 -3.36 -12.09 -17.37
N GLN A 176 -4.63 -11.91 -17.73
CA GLN A 176 -5.64 -11.31 -16.85
C GLN A 176 -6.61 -12.36 -16.28
N SER A 177 -6.31 -13.64 -16.45
CA SER A 177 -7.10 -14.71 -15.83
C SER A 177 -6.72 -14.84 -14.37
N ALA A 178 -7.62 -14.45 -13.48
CA ALA A 178 -7.38 -14.50 -12.04
C ALA A 178 -7.21 -15.93 -11.54
N LEU A 179 -6.15 -16.14 -10.74
CA LEU A 179 -5.85 -17.36 -9.98
C LEU A 179 -6.39 -17.26 -8.55
N ALA A 180 -6.30 -16.06 -7.96
CA ALA A 180 -6.84 -15.70 -6.66
C ALA A 180 -7.31 -14.24 -6.72
N VAL A 181 -8.28 -13.88 -5.86
CA VAL A 181 -8.90 -12.56 -5.82
C VAL A 181 -9.08 -12.15 -4.36
N SER A 182 -9.00 -10.86 -4.05
CA SER A 182 -9.30 -10.32 -2.72
C SER A 182 -10.76 -9.92 -2.54
N SER A 183 -11.18 -9.68 -1.30
CA SER A 183 -12.31 -8.78 -1.06
C SER A 183 -11.99 -7.37 -1.55
N THR A 184 -13.01 -6.54 -1.82
CA THR A 184 -12.76 -5.12 -2.11
C THR A 184 -12.24 -4.40 -0.88
N PHE A 185 -11.38 -3.40 -1.10
CA PHE A 185 -10.86 -2.52 -0.06
C PHE A 185 -10.90 -1.08 -0.55
N ASP A 186 -10.87 -0.16 0.41
CA ASP A 186 -10.97 1.27 0.15
C ASP A 186 -9.62 1.96 0.35
N VAL A 187 -9.31 2.92 -0.52
CA VAL A 187 -8.20 3.86 -0.31
C VAL A 187 -8.79 5.26 -0.23
N ILE A 188 -8.49 5.92 0.88
CA ILE A 188 -8.91 7.29 1.17
C ILE A 188 -7.68 8.18 1.02
N PHE A 189 -7.76 9.20 0.18
CA PHE A 189 -6.66 10.13 -0.05
C PHE A 189 -6.98 11.46 0.61
N ASN A 190 -6.08 11.94 1.45
CA ASN A 190 -6.08 13.33 1.89
C ASN A 190 -5.65 14.24 0.73
N ARG A 191 -6.40 15.32 0.52
CA ARG A 191 -6.01 16.41 -0.36
C ARG A 191 -6.05 17.72 0.39
N GLY A 192 -5.05 17.93 1.24
CA GLY A 192 -4.80 19.20 1.94
C GLY A 192 -5.74 19.51 3.10
N LEU A 193 -6.50 18.53 3.60
CA LEU A 193 -7.21 18.68 4.87
C LEU A 193 -6.19 18.66 6.03
N GLN A 194 -6.54 19.36 7.11
CA GLN A 194 -5.85 19.18 8.38
C GLN A 194 -6.16 17.78 8.92
N ILE A 195 -5.21 17.17 9.62
CA ILE A 195 -5.31 15.78 10.09
C ILE A 195 -6.66 15.48 10.76
N ALA A 196 -7.10 16.30 11.71
CA ALA A 196 -8.38 16.08 12.41
C ALA A 196 -9.61 16.09 11.48
N ALA A 197 -9.58 16.88 10.40
CA ALA A 197 -10.66 16.89 9.41
C ALA A 197 -10.59 15.69 8.47
N TYR A 198 -9.39 15.21 8.17
CA TYR A 198 -9.16 14.00 7.40
C TYR A 198 -9.61 12.74 8.15
N GLU A 199 -9.23 12.60 9.42
CA GLU A 199 -9.68 11.50 10.30
C GLU A 199 -11.22 11.43 10.40
N ASN A 200 -11.89 12.58 10.39
CA ASN A 200 -13.36 12.61 10.36
C ASN A 200 -13.93 12.03 9.06
N ALA A 201 -13.25 12.25 7.92
CA ALA A 201 -13.66 11.69 6.63
C ALA A 201 -13.48 10.17 6.62
N VAL A 202 -12.34 9.68 7.13
CA VAL A 202 -12.03 8.24 7.26
C VAL A 202 -13.05 7.55 8.18
N ALA A 203 -13.30 8.10 9.37
CA ALA A 203 -14.29 7.57 10.30
C ALA A 203 -15.71 7.53 9.73
N ALA A 204 -16.03 8.37 8.75
CA ALA A 204 -17.33 8.40 8.08
C ALA A 204 -17.53 7.30 7.03
N VAL A 205 -16.47 6.59 6.60
CA VAL A 205 -16.57 5.46 5.67
C VAL A 205 -17.23 4.24 6.35
N ASN A 206 -17.06 4.09 7.67
CA ASN A 206 -17.66 3.02 8.45
C ASN A 206 -18.26 3.53 9.78
N PRO A 207 -19.59 3.74 9.88
CA PRO A 207 -20.22 4.23 11.11
C PRO A 207 -20.33 3.18 12.24
N ALA A 208 -19.78 1.97 12.08
CA ALA A 208 -19.76 0.98 13.15
C ALA A 208 -18.58 1.28 14.12
N PRO A 209 -18.85 1.53 15.42
CA PRO A 209 -17.79 1.84 16.37
C PRO A 209 -16.93 0.58 16.59
N VAL A 210 -15.68 0.62 16.11
CA VAL A 210 -14.63 -0.22 16.67
C VAL A 210 -14.12 0.53 17.91
N PRO A 211 -14.31 0.02 19.14
CA PRO A 211 -13.74 0.64 20.32
C PRO A 211 -12.21 0.46 20.25
N LEU A 212 -11.49 1.52 19.89
CA LEU A 212 -10.03 1.51 20.00
C LEU A 212 -9.64 1.91 21.43
N PRO A 213 -8.80 1.13 22.13
CA PRO A 213 -8.02 1.65 23.25
C PRO A 213 -7.16 2.81 22.72
N ALA A 214 -7.16 3.93 23.42
CA ALA A 214 -6.37 5.11 23.07
C ALA A 214 -4.85 4.82 23.19
N ALA A 215 -4.22 4.33 22.13
CA ALA A 215 -2.78 4.41 21.85
C ALA A 215 -2.49 3.73 20.50
N VAL A 216 -1.47 4.21 19.79
CA VAL A 216 -1.01 3.78 18.46
C VAL A 216 -1.85 4.46 17.34
N TRP A 217 -1.44 5.54 16.67
CA TRP A 217 -0.16 5.79 16.01
C TRP A 217 0.31 7.25 16.12
N LEU A 218 1.51 7.39 16.66
CA LEU A 218 2.39 8.54 16.47
C LEU A 218 3.46 8.06 15.49
N PHE A 219 3.77 8.90 14.50
CA PHE A 219 4.95 8.88 13.62
C PHE A 219 4.83 8.16 12.26
N GLY A 220 4.36 8.93 11.28
CA GLY A 220 4.60 8.75 9.84
C GLY A 220 4.87 10.09 9.15
N SER A 221 5.70 10.94 9.76
CA SER A 221 6.43 12.01 9.06
C SER A 221 7.51 12.56 9.99
N ALA A 222 8.75 12.29 9.60
CA ALA A 222 9.93 12.65 10.36
C ALA A 222 10.11 14.18 10.46
N LEU A 223 10.34 14.64 11.70
CA LEU A 223 11.42 15.58 12.06
C LEU A 223 11.73 16.73 11.09
N MET A 224 11.02 17.86 11.20
CA MET A 224 11.62 19.19 11.01
C MET A 224 10.92 20.23 11.88
N GLY A 225 11.43 20.46 13.09
CA GLY A 225 10.91 21.50 13.95
C GLY A 225 11.49 21.52 15.35
N GLY A 226 12.81 21.40 15.52
CA GLY A 226 13.35 21.47 16.87
C GLY A 226 14.85 21.49 16.99
N LEU A 227 15.51 22.56 16.56
CA LEU A 227 16.73 23.04 17.23
C LEU A 227 16.83 24.55 17.07
N TRP A 228 16.55 25.30 18.13
CA TRP A 228 17.47 26.27 18.74
C TRP A 228 16.78 26.94 19.94
N SER A 229 16.75 26.24 21.06
CA SER A 229 16.53 26.86 22.36
C SER A 229 17.82 27.49 22.86
N VAL A 230 17.80 28.81 22.91
CA VAL A 230 18.40 29.70 23.93
C VAL A 230 19.37 29.02 24.91
N ARG A 231 20.65 29.40 24.82
CA ARG A 231 21.56 29.35 25.98
C ARG A 231 22.47 30.57 25.98
N ARG A 232 22.21 31.50 26.89
CA ARG A 232 23.23 32.25 27.63
C ARG A 232 22.61 32.87 28.89
N ARG A 233 22.95 32.29 30.04
CA ARG A 233 22.97 32.99 31.33
C ARG A 233 24.43 33.08 31.75
N SER A 234 24.90 34.30 31.98
CA SER A 234 25.90 34.62 33.00
C SER A 234 25.60 36.03 33.49
N ALA A 235 25.41 36.16 34.80
CA ALA A 235 25.28 37.43 35.52
C ALA A 235 26.68 37.91 35.98
N LEU A 236 26.69 39.16 36.48
CA LEU A 236 27.73 39.90 37.24
C LEU A 236 28.54 40.93 36.43
N ASP A 237 28.17 42.21 36.58
CA ASP A 237 28.98 43.24 37.28
C ASP A 237 28.34 44.64 37.15
N ALA A 238 27.84 45.17 38.27
CA ALA A 238 27.77 46.59 38.68
C ALA A 238 27.03 46.72 40.01
#